data_AF-A0A420W8I8-F1
#
_entry.id   AF-A0A420W8I8-F1
#
_cell.length_a   1.000
_cell.length_b   1.000
_cell.length_c   1.000
_cell.angle_alpha   90.00
_cell.angle_beta   90.00
_cell.angle_gamma   90.00
#
_symmetry.space_group_name_H-M   'P 1'
#
loop_
_entity.id
_entity.type
_entity.pdbx_description
1 polymer ?
#
loop_
_entity_poly.entity_id
_entity_poly.type
_entity_poly.pdbx_seq_one_letter_code
_entity_poly.pdbx_strand_id
1 'polypeptide(L)'
;MAEAKGLGEKIFFIATGVRLHAKEYFLRFTGLFKRYRYCISFPSIPEGLKAEKELKGVGGVSIPIPDEIFEGCGVGILVKDEEELKRVLDHLKNKGILVSGVFKREGNRFLEVGGEG
;
A
#
# COMPACT_ATOMS: atom_id res chain seq x y z
N MET A 1 21.88 -10.19 -6.59
CA MET A 1 21.43 -11.27 -5.70
C MET A 1 21.89 -10.93 -4.29
N ALA A 2 20.98 -10.48 -3.42
CA ALA A 2 21.31 -10.11 -2.05
C ALA A 2 20.93 -11.25 -1.10
N GLU A 3 21.95 -11.88 -0.51
CA GLU A 3 21.81 -12.86 0.57
C GLU A 3 21.10 -12.22 1.77
N ALA A 4 19.94 -12.77 2.12
CA ALA A 4 19.17 -12.36 3.28
C ALA A 4 19.96 -12.63 4.57
N LYS A 5 20.46 -11.58 5.22
CA LYS A 5 20.97 -11.67 6.58
C LYS A 5 19.78 -11.88 7.54
N GLY A 6 19.77 -13.03 8.22
CA GLY A 6 18.95 -13.26 9.41
C GLY A 6 17.57 -13.88 9.17
N LEU A 7 17.36 -15.08 9.72
CA LEU A 7 16.05 -15.73 9.87
C LEU A 7 14.95 -14.80 10.43
N GLY A 8 15.32 -13.84 11.28
CA GLY A 8 14.40 -12.85 11.86
C GLY A 8 13.78 -11.90 10.84
N GLU A 9 14.55 -11.41 9.86
CA GLU A 9 14.01 -10.57 8.79
C GLU A 9 13.02 -11.38 7.94
N LYS A 10 13.37 -12.62 7.60
CA LYS A 10 12.51 -13.51 6.82
C LYS A 10 11.16 -13.79 7.50
N ILE A 11 11.17 -14.04 8.81
CA ILE A 11 9.95 -14.21 9.61
C ILE A 11 9.16 -12.90 9.69
N PHE A 12 9.83 -11.75 9.83
CA PHE A 12 9.18 -10.45 9.83
C PHE A 12 8.48 -10.15 8.49
N PHE A 13 9.13 -10.47 7.37
CA PHE A 13 8.53 -10.37 6.03
C PHE A 13 7.35 -11.31 5.87
N ILE A 14 7.46 -12.58 6.29
CA ILE A 14 6.37 -13.55 6.21
C ILE A 14 5.19 -13.12 7.10
N ALA A 15 5.45 -12.72 8.34
CA ALA A 15 4.43 -12.26 9.27
C ALA A 15 3.75 -10.98 8.76
N THR A 16 4.51 -10.05 8.18
CA THR A 16 3.98 -8.84 7.55
C THR A 16 3.10 -9.18 6.36
N GLY A 17 3.55 -10.07 5.47
CA GLY A 17 2.77 -10.55 4.32
C GLY A 17 1.47 -11.23 4.74
N VAL A 18 1.52 -12.11 5.75
CA VAL A 18 0.31 -12.76 6.33
C VAL A 18 -0.62 -11.73 6.94
N ARG A 19 -0.11 -10.73 7.67
CA ARG A 19 -0.94 -9.69 8.30
C ARG A 19 -1.61 -8.79 7.26
N LEU A 20 -0.91 -8.50 6.17
CA LEU A 20 -1.42 -7.75 5.03
C LEU A 20 -2.51 -8.57 4.32
N HIS A 21 -2.27 -9.84 3.99
CA HIS A 21 -3.28 -10.70 3.37
C HIS A 21 -4.51 -10.91 4.25
N ALA A 22 -4.32 -11.07 5.57
CA ALA A 22 -5.43 -11.17 6.51
C ALA A 22 -6.29 -9.89 6.52
N LYS A 23 -5.66 -8.70 6.47
CA LYS A 23 -6.37 -7.42 6.32
C LYS A 23 -7.13 -7.33 5.01
N GLU A 24 -6.50 -7.70 3.90
CA GLU A 24 -7.16 -7.68 2.58
C GLU A 24 -8.36 -8.62 2.56
N TYR A 25 -8.18 -9.85 3.04
CA TYR A 25 -9.25 -10.83 3.13
C TYR A 25 -10.39 -10.33 4.02
N PHE A 26 -10.07 -9.74 5.17
CA PHE A 26 -11.06 -9.14 6.06
C PHE A 26 -11.81 -7.98 5.39
N LEU A 27 -11.11 -7.10 4.67
CA LEU A 27 -11.72 -5.99 3.92
C LEU A 27 -12.63 -6.49 2.79
N ARG A 28 -12.21 -7.53 2.05
CA ARG A 28 -13.02 -8.17 1.01
C ARG A 28 -14.26 -8.82 1.62
N PHE A 29 -14.09 -9.58 2.71
CA PHE A 29 -15.16 -10.28 3.40
C PHE A 29 -16.20 -9.32 3.99
N THR A 30 -15.75 -8.21 4.58
CA THR A 30 -16.63 -7.18 5.17
C THR A 30 -17.22 -6.22 4.13
N GLY A 31 -16.89 -6.37 2.84
CA GLY A 31 -17.33 -5.47 1.76
C GLY A 31 -16.71 -4.06 1.81
N LEU A 32 -15.93 -3.75 2.84
CA LEU A 32 -15.23 -2.48 3.03
C LEU A 32 -14.17 -2.23 1.96
N PHE A 33 -13.66 -3.29 1.30
CA PHE A 33 -12.71 -3.16 0.20
C PHE A 33 -13.26 -2.26 -0.92
N LYS A 34 -14.56 -2.34 -1.24
CA LYS A 34 -15.23 -1.50 -2.27
C LYS A 34 -15.34 -0.03 -1.88
N ARG A 35 -15.16 0.28 -0.59
CA ARG A 35 -15.16 1.66 -0.07
C ARG A 35 -13.86 2.39 -0.37
N TYR A 36 -12.79 1.66 -0.70
CA TYR A 36 -11.51 2.23 -1.08
C TYR A 36 -11.44 2.40 -2.60
N ARG A 37 -11.37 3.66 -3.03
CA ARG A 37 -11.37 4.03 -4.44
C ARG A 37 -9.98 4.23 -5.01
N TYR A 38 -8.96 4.41 -4.18
CA TYR A 38 -7.59 4.59 -4.67
C TYR A 38 -6.62 3.69 -3.91
N CYS A 39 -5.57 3.28 -4.59
CA CYS A 39 -4.45 2.52 -4.08
C CYS A 39 -3.16 3.24 -4.46
N ILE A 40 -2.27 3.46 -3.49
CA ILE A 40 -0.97 4.07 -3.70
C ILE A 40 0.07 2.96 -3.67
N SER A 41 0.92 2.88 -4.69
CA SER A 41 2.06 1.95 -4.74
C SER A 41 3.37 2.66 -4.38
N PHE A 42 4.35 1.86 -3.96
CA PHE A 42 5.66 2.34 -3.54
C PHE A 42 6.76 1.65 -4.33
N PRO A 43 7.91 2.30 -4.54
CA PRO A 43 9.01 1.74 -5.33
C PRO A 43 9.78 0.63 -4.59
N SER A 44 9.58 0.46 -3.27
CA SER A 44 10.32 -0.49 -2.44
C SER A 44 9.61 -0.83 -1.13
N ILE A 45 9.83 -2.04 -0.59
CA ILE A 45 9.21 -2.50 0.67
C ILE A 45 9.54 -1.58 1.85
N PRO A 46 10.81 -1.16 2.07
CA PRO A 46 11.12 -0.20 3.13
C PRO A 46 10.34 1.12 3.00
N GLU A 47 10.10 1.62 1.78
CA GLU A 47 9.30 2.84 1.56
C GLU A 47 7.83 2.62 1.92
N GLY A 48 7.23 1.51 1.49
CA GLY A 48 5.86 1.15 1.84
C GLY A 48 5.66 0.91 3.35
N LEU A 49 6.64 0.30 4.03
CA LEU A 49 6.60 0.12 5.49
C LEU A 49 6.77 1.44 6.25
N LYS A 50 7.63 2.34 5.73
CA LYS A 50 7.80 3.68 6.28
C LYS A 50 6.51 4.48 6.12
N ALA A 51 5.86 4.40 4.95
CA ALA A 51 4.55 4.96 4.70
C ALA A 51 3.49 4.40 5.66
N GLU A 52 3.41 3.08 5.86
CA GLU A 52 2.49 2.47 6.83
C GLU A 52 2.68 3.07 8.23
N LYS A 53 3.94 3.20 8.66
CA LYS A 53 4.26 3.69 10.00
C LYS A 53 3.87 5.16 10.19
N GLU A 54 4.12 6.01 9.19
CA GLU A 54 3.76 7.43 9.24
C GLU A 54 2.24 7.64 9.11
N LEU A 55 1.56 6.80 8.33
CA LEU A 55 0.10 6.90 8.12
C LEU A 55 -0.72 6.27 9.24
N LYS A 56 -0.08 5.62 10.22
CA LYS A 56 -0.72 4.99 11.37
C LYS A 56 -1.40 6.04 12.25
N GLY A 57 -2.67 6.33 11.95
CA GLY A 57 -3.51 7.33 12.64
C GLY A 57 -3.91 8.53 11.79
N VAL A 58 -3.34 8.69 10.58
CA VAL A 58 -3.67 9.79 9.65
C VAL A 58 -4.80 9.42 8.70
N GLY A 59 -4.87 8.14 8.31
CA GLY A 59 -5.85 7.62 7.36
C GLY A 59 -5.22 6.65 6.37
N GLY A 60 -6.06 5.97 5.60
CA GLY A 60 -5.63 4.92 4.67
C GLY A 60 -5.33 3.57 5.33
N VAL A 61 -5.45 2.51 4.56
CA VAL A 61 -5.22 1.13 5.02
C VAL A 61 -4.13 0.48 4.21
N SER A 62 -3.07 0.04 4.89
CA SER A 62 -2.06 -0.80 4.27
C SER A 62 -2.60 -2.19 3.94
N ILE A 63 -2.44 -2.57 2.68
CA ILE A 63 -2.76 -3.88 2.12
C ILE A 63 -1.53 -4.40 1.38
N PRO A 64 -1.43 -5.71 1.10
CA PRO A 64 -0.45 -6.18 0.14
C PRO A 64 -0.84 -5.59 -1.21
N ILE A 65 0.13 -5.27 -2.05
CA ILE A 65 -0.22 -4.81 -3.39
C ILE A 65 -1.03 -5.93 -4.05
N PRO A 66 -2.21 -5.63 -4.63
CA PRO A 66 -2.94 -6.64 -5.37
C PRO A 66 -2.07 -7.12 -6.53
N ASP A 67 -2.08 -8.42 -6.80
CA ASP A 67 -1.35 -9.08 -7.91
C ASP A 67 -1.53 -8.36 -9.28
N GLU A 68 -2.62 -7.59 -9.41
CA GLU A 68 -3.01 -6.82 -10.59
C GLU A 68 -2.23 -5.50 -10.77
N ILE A 69 -1.53 -4.97 -9.75
CA ILE A 69 -0.93 -3.62 -9.71
C ILE A 69 0.61 -3.64 -9.74
N PHE A 70 1.20 -4.48 -10.58
CA PHE A 70 2.65 -4.49 -10.85
C PHE A 70 3.53 -5.12 -9.74
N GLU A 71 4.52 -5.89 -10.17
CA GLU A 71 5.51 -6.64 -9.36
C GLU A 71 6.51 -5.76 -8.57
N GLY A 72 6.27 -4.45 -8.45
CA GLY A 72 7.26 -3.50 -7.93
C GLY A 72 7.46 -3.56 -6.42
N CYS A 73 6.41 -3.85 -5.63
CA CYS A 73 6.52 -3.91 -4.17
C CYS A 73 5.28 -4.48 -3.48
N GLY A 74 5.44 -5.31 -2.45
CA GLY A 74 4.36 -5.97 -1.71
C GLY A 74 3.55 -5.11 -0.73
N VAL A 75 3.62 -3.77 -0.75
CA VAL A 75 2.83 -2.89 0.15
C VAL A 75 2.12 -1.80 -0.66
N GLY A 76 0.79 -1.73 -0.53
CA GLY A 76 -0.04 -0.66 -1.08
C GLY A 76 -0.86 0.03 0.01
N ILE A 77 -1.14 1.31 -0.17
CA ILE A 77 -2.01 2.08 0.75
C ILE A 77 -3.34 2.35 0.05
N LEU A 78 -4.42 1.79 0.58
CA LEU A 78 -5.77 2.07 0.14
C LEU A 78 -6.32 3.33 0.80
N VAL A 79 -6.94 4.20 0.01
CA VAL A 79 -7.67 5.39 0.49
C VAL A 79 -9.08 5.44 -0.08
N LYS A 80 -10.00 6.03 0.67
CA LYS A 80 -11.44 6.01 0.37
C LYS A 80 -11.84 6.99 -0.71
N ASP A 81 -11.32 8.21 -0.63
CA ASP A 81 -11.75 9.36 -1.43
C ASP A 81 -10.55 10.23 -1.83
N GLU A 82 -10.75 11.13 -2.79
CA GLU A 82 -9.69 12.02 -3.30
C GLU A 82 -9.15 12.97 -2.23
N GLU A 83 -9.98 13.39 -1.28
CA GLU A 83 -9.52 14.22 -0.16
C GLU A 83 -8.52 13.48 0.74
N GLU A 84 -8.81 12.20 1.03
CA GLU A 84 -7.92 11.34 1.81
C GLU A 84 -6.64 11.05 1.00
N LEU A 85 -6.77 10.79 -0.31
CA LEU A 85 -5.62 10.65 -1.21
C LEU A 85 -4.70 11.87 -1.17
N LYS A 86 -5.25 13.08 -1.33
CA LYS A 86 -4.44 14.32 -1.30
C LYS A 86 -3.74 14.51 0.04
N ARG A 87 -4.44 14.26 1.16
CA ARG A 87 -3.85 14.33 2.51
C ARG A 87 -2.72 13.32 2.69
N VAL A 88 -2.93 12.08 2.25
CA VAL A 88 -1.93 11.02 2.33
C VAL A 88 -0.72 11.35 1.46
N LEU A 89 -0.92 11.74 0.20
CA LEU A 89 0.16 12.14 -0.71
C LEU A 89 0.95 13.34 -0.17
N ASP A 90 0.26 14.37 0.33
CA ASP A 90 0.92 15.54 0.92
C ASP A 90 1.73 15.16 2.18
N HIS A 91 1.19 14.27 3.02
CA HIS A 91 1.90 13.77 4.19
C HIS A 91 3.15 12.95 3.79
N LEU A 92 3.03 12.05 2.82
CA LEU A 92 4.13 11.26 2.30
C LEU A 92 5.22 12.15 1.68
N LYS A 93 4.82 13.15 0.90
CA LYS A 93 5.72 14.15 0.31
C LYS A 93 6.46 14.96 1.37
N ASN A 94 5.75 15.46 2.39
CA ASN A 94 6.35 16.17 3.53
C ASN A 94 7.36 15.31 4.31
N LYS A 95 7.15 13.99 4.33
CA LYS A 95 8.06 13.02 4.98
C LYS A 95 9.18 12.53 4.06
N GLY A 96 9.20 12.97 2.80
CA GLY A 96 10.18 12.54 1.80
C GLY A 96 10.06 11.06 1.44
N ILE A 97 8.83 10.53 1.42
CA ILE A 97 8.54 9.15 1.00
C ILE A 97 8.13 9.18 -0.48
N LEU A 98 8.79 8.36 -1.29
CA LEU A 98 8.53 8.25 -2.72
C LEU A 98 7.32 7.36 -2.97
N VAL A 99 6.46 7.83 -3.86
CA VAL A 99 5.29 7.10 -4.34
C VAL A 99 5.58 6.66 -5.77
N SER A 100 5.34 5.39 -6.08
CA SER A 100 5.59 4.86 -7.42
C SER A 100 4.41 5.11 -8.36
N GLY A 101 3.19 5.19 -7.84
CA GLY A 101 2.00 5.44 -8.65
C GLY A 101 0.73 5.47 -7.81
N VAL A 102 -0.30 6.11 -8.36
CA VAL A 102 -1.65 6.10 -7.80
C VAL A 102 -2.59 5.39 -8.77
N PHE A 103 -3.33 4.44 -8.24
CA PHE A 103 -4.27 3.64 -8.98
C PHE A 103 -5.67 3.89 -8.46
N LYS A 104 -6.62 4.16 -9.36
CA LYS A 104 -8.02 4.27 -9.04
C LYS A 104 -8.71 2.94 -9.31
N ARG A 105 -9.56 2.54 -8.38
CA ARG A 105 -10.41 1.37 -8.52
C ARG A 105 -11.52 1.66 -9.53
N GLU A 106 -11.53 0.91 -10.62
CA GLU A 106 -12.60 0.88 -11.61
C GLU A 106 -13.20 -0.53 -11.63
N GLY A 107 -14.36 -0.67 -10.97
CA GLY A 107 -15.03 -1.96 -10.77
C GLY A 107 -14.23 -2.91 -9.87
N ASN A 108 -13.65 -3.95 -10.49
CA ASN A 108 -12.86 -4.97 -9.80
C ASN A 108 -11.35 -4.84 -10.02
N ARG A 109 -10.91 -3.87 -10.82
CA ARG A 109 -9.50 -3.64 -11.15
C ARG A 109 -9.05 -2.28 -10.67
N PHE A 110 -7.74 -2.10 -10.59
CA PHE A 110 -7.11 -0.82 -10.33
C PHE A 110 -6.44 -0.34 -11.61
N LEU A 111 -6.76 0.88 -12.02
CA LEU A 111 -6.19 1.53 -13.19
C LEU A 111 -5.29 2.67 -12.72
N GLU A 112 -4.08 2.75 -13.27
CA GLU A 112 -3.19 3.86 -12.98
C GLU A 112 -3.82 5.17 -13.46
N VAL A 113 -3.96 6.14 -12.56
CA VAL A 113 -4.54 7.46 -12.85
C VAL A 113 -3.50 8.58 -12.73
N GLY A 114 -2.26 8.24 -12.40
CA GLY A 114 -1.13 9.15 -12.35
C GLY A 114 -0.12 8.77 -11.28
N GLY A 115 1.16 8.86 -11.63
CA GLY A 115 2.30 8.85 -10.73
C GLY A 115 3.28 9.89 -11.24
N GLU A 116 3.30 11.08 -10.62
CA GLU A 116 4.41 12.00 -10.86
C GLU A 116 5.62 11.45 -10.10
N GLY A 117 6.60 10.97 -10.87
CA GLY A 117 7.98 10.82 -10.41
C GLY A 117 8.64 12.18 -10.23
#